data_AF-A0A1Q5PBD2-F1
#
_entry.id   AF-A0A1Q5PBD2-F1
#
_cell.length_a   1.000
_cell.length_b   1.000
_cell.length_c   1.000
_cell.angle_alpha   90.00
_cell.angle_beta   90.00
_cell.angle_gamma   90.00
#
_symmetry.space_group_name_H-M   'P 1'
#
loop_
_entity.id
_entity.type
_entity.pdbx_description
1 polymer ?
#
loop_
_entity_poly.entity_id
_entity_poly.type
_entity_poly.pdbx_seq_one_letter_code
_entity_poly.pdbx_strand_id
1 'polypeptide(L)'
;MTKYTFSWLLLGMLLLFTACSGNQTQRSEAQAVVDAALEAHGSPKLNKSVVTFKLRDIQYRALRDNGAYVYSRTFTDSTGQRIHDVLSNSGFKRTVDDVEAKLPEEKAQAYSNSVNAVIYFALLPYFLNDAAVQKSYLGEVQVKGEPYHKVKVTFAQEGGGEGFQDQYIYWFHKDRHTMDYLAYDFQENGGGSRFREVSNVQEVGGIRFQDYHNYKAADKDFPIENYDRAFEAGKLEKVSEINLDEVQVRELE
;
A
#
# COMPACT_ATOMS: atom_id res chain seq x y z
N MET A 1 23.97 8.25 -75.85
CA MET A 1 22.62 8.75 -75.51
C MET A 1 21.75 7.54 -75.20
N THR A 2 21.83 7.01 -73.98
CA THR A 2 20.89 7.23 -72.85
C THR A 2 19.59 6.42 -72.98
N LYS A 3 19.59 5.29 -72.25
CA LYS A 3 18.53 4.68 -71.41
C LYS A 3 17.12 4.50 -72.00
N TYR A 4 16.65 3.25 -72.11
CA TYR A 4 15.29 2.83 -71.70
C TYR A 4 15.20 1.31 -71.59
N THR A 5 15.55 0.74 -70.43
CA THR A 5 15.11 -0.61 -70.03
C THR A 5 15.12 -0.70 -68.50
N PHE A 6 14.16 -0.06 -67.86
CA PHE A 6 13.79 -0.40 -66.48
C PHE A 6 12.33 0.00 -66.27
N SER A 7 11.46 -0.67 -67.03
CA SER A 7 10.03 -0.65 -66.82
C SER A 7 9.68 -2.09 -66.48
N TRP A 8 8.89 -2.29 -65.41
CA TRP A 8 8.42 -3.57 -64.88
C TRP A 8 9.36 -4.32 -63.91
N LEU A 9 9.71 -3.70 -62.78
CA LEU A 9 10.01 -4.43 -61.53
C LEU A 9 10.10 -3.49 -60.30
N LEU A 10 9.24 -2.47 -60.27
CA LEU A 10 9.16 -1.51 -59.15
C LEU A 10 7.70 -1.18 -58.81
N LEU A 11 6.82 -2.18 -58.94
CA LEU A 11 5.40 -2.11 -58.56
C LEU A 11 5.00 -3.26 -57.63
N GLY A 12 5.95 -3.76 -56.83
CA GLY A 12 5.74 -4.95 -55.98
C GLY A 12 6.47 -4.89 -54.64
N MET A 13 6.80 -3.70 -54.13
CA MET A 13 7.49 -3.57 -52.84
C MET A 13 7.16 -2.24 -52.15
N LEU A 14 5.87 -1.91 -52.04
CA LEU A 14 5.41 -0.78 -51.21
C LEU A 14 4.07 -1.07 -50.51
N LEU A 15 3.90 -2.29 -50.00
CA LEU A 15 2.71 -2.72 -49.25
C LEU A 15 3.08 -3.61 -48.03
N LEU A 16 4.08 -3.22 -47.23
CA LEU A 16 4.47 -3.98 -46.02
C LEU A 16 4.73 -3.12 -44.76
N PHE A 17 4.08 -1.97 -44.59
CA PHE A 17 4.22 -1.17 -43.36
C PHE A 17 2.90 -0.80 -42.70
N THR A 18 1.94 -1.73 -42.63
CA THR A 18 0.70 -1.53 -41.84
C THR A 18 0.34 -2.79 -41.05
N ALA A 19 1.23 -3.22 -40.15
CA ALA A 19 0.87 -4.15 -39.07
C ALA A 19 1.83 -4.06 -37.88
N CYS A 20 2.10 -2.85 -37.39
CA CYS A 20 2.39 -2.69 -35.96
C CYS A 20 1.08 -2.30 -35.28
N SER A 21 0.20 -3.28 -35.09
CA SER A 21 -0.84 -3.19 -34.07
C SER A 21 -0.08 -3.12 -32.75
N GLY A 22 0.11 -1.90 -32.23
CA GLY A 22 0.77 -1.70 -30.95
C GLY A 22 0.06 -2.55 -29.91
N ASN A 23 0.82 -3.43 -29.26
CA ASN A 23 0.48 -3.93 -27.94
C ASN A 23 0.50 -2.72 -26.99
N GLN A 24 -0.51 -1.86 -27.06
CA GLN A 24 -0.89 -1.08 -25.91
C GLN A 24 -1.49 -2.10 -24.95
N THR A 25 -0.68 -2.56 -23.99
CA THR A 25 -1.15 -3.36 -22.87
C THR A 25 -2.31 -2.59 -22.25
N GLN A 26 -3.54 -3.04 -22.54
CA GLN A 26 -4.74 -2.41 -22.01
C GLN A 26 -4.62 -2.48 -20.49
N ARG A 27 -4.57 -1.30 -19.86
CA ARG A 27 -4.45 -1.19 -18.40
C ARG A 27 -5.61 -1.95 -17.76
N SER A 28 -5.30 -2.83 -16.81
CA SER A 28 -6.35 -3.58 -16.13
C SER A 28 -7.24 -2.63 -15.34
N GLU A 29 -8.52 -3.00 -15.19
CA GLU A 29 -9.49 -2.22 -14.41
C GLU A 29 -9.01 -1.99 -12.97
N ALA A 30 -8.45 -3.02 -12.33
CA ALA A 30 -7.86 -2.91 -11.00
C ALA A 30 -6.75 -1.86 -10.93
N GLN A 31 -5.89 -1.78 -11.95
CA GLN A 31 -4.83 -0.80 -12.01
C GLN A 31 -5.40 0.62 -12.15
N ALA A 32 -6.39 0.82 -13.02
CA ALA A 32 -7.05 2.11 -13.19
C ALA A 32 -7.70 2.62 -11.87
N VAL A 33 -8.38 1.73 -11.14
CA VAL A 33 -8.99 2.05 -9.83
C VAL A 33 -7.92 2.45 -8.81
N VAL A 34 -6.85 1.66 -8.67
CA VAL A 34 -5.78 1.94 -7.70
C VAL A 34 -5.10 3.26 -8.02
N ASP A 35 -4.80 3.55 -9.28
CA ASP A 35 -4.14 4.80 -9.65
C ASP A 35 -5.00 6.04 -9.40
N ALA A 36 -6.31 5.96 -9.67
CA ALA A 36 -7.23 7.03 -9.32
C ALA A 36 -7.23 7.27 -7.79
N ALA A 37 -7.11 6.21 -7.01
CA ALA A 37 -6.99 6.32 -5.57
C ALA A 37 -5.65 6.93 -5.13
N LEU A 38 -4.52 6.58 -5.75
CA LEU A 38 -3.24 7.21 -5.45
C LEU A 38 -3.30 8.73 -5.66
N GLU A 39 -3.89 9.18 -6.76
CA GLU A 39 -4.08 10.62 -7.01
C GLU A 39 -5.00 11.26 -5.97
N ALA A 40 -6.14 10.63 -5.66
CA ALA A 40 -7.10 11.14 -4.67
C ALA A 40 -6.54 11.23 -3.24
N HIS A 41 -5.50 10.46 -2.91
CA HIS A 41 -4.84 10.52 -1.60
C HIS A 41 -3.58 11.41 -1.60
N GLY A 42 -3.20 12.01 -2.73
CA GLY A 42 -1.97 12.80 -2.83
C GLY A 42 -0.70 11.94 -2.75
N SER A 43 -0.79 10.64 -3.05
CA SER A 43 0.31 9.67 -2.97
C SER A 43 1.57 10.09 -3.74
N PRO A 44 1.52 10.73 -4.92
CA PRO A 44 2.74 11.16 -5.62
C PRO A 44 3.67 12.06 -4.80
N LYS A 45 3.11 12.87 -3.87
CA LYS A 45 3.90 13.75 -2.99
C LYS A 45 4.75 12.98 -1.98
N LEU A 46 4.40 11.72 -1.68
CA LEU A 46 5.17 10.87 -0.79
C LEU A 46 6.50 10.43 -1.39
N ASN A 47 6.71 10.56 -2.70
CA ASN A 47 7.97 10.20 -3.35
C ASN A 47 9.16 11.01 -2.82
N LYS A 48 8.93 12.26 -2.41
CA LYS A 48 9.97 13.19 -1.95
C LYS A 48 9.51 13.97 -0.72
N SER A 49 9.42 13.28 0.42
CA SER A 49 8.85 13.85 1.64
C SER A 49 9.40 13.24 2.92
N VAL A 50 9.15 13.93 4.02
CA VAL A 50 9.25 13.43 5.39
C VAL A 50 7.88 13.53 6.02
N VAL A 51 7.33 12.38 6.39
CA VAL A 51 6.11 12.26 7.18
C VAL A 51 6.47 11.87 8.60
N THR A 52 5.89 12.55 9.59
CA THR A 52 5.97 12.14 11.01
C THR A 52 4.58 12.04 11.58
N PHE A 53 4.34 11.08 12.45
CA PHE A 53 3.07 10.91 13.15
C PHE A 53 3.31 10.10 14.43
N LYS A 54 2.37 10.18 15.36
CA LYS A 54 2.29 9.29 16.51
C LYS A 54 1.21 8.24 16.27
N LEU A 55 1.50 7.03 16.72
CA LEU A 55 0.51 5.98 16.82
C LEU A 55 0.58 5.44 18.25
N ARG A 56 -0.40 5.80 19.08
CA ARG A 56 -0.33 5.62 20.55
C ARG A 56 0.93 6.36 21.08
N ASP A 57 1.70 5.72 21.95
CA ASP A 57 2.90 6.30 22.57
C ASP A 57 4.18 6.18 21.73
N ILE A 58 4.06 5.82 20.44
CA ILE A 58 5.21 5.58 19.56
C ILE A 58 5.26 6.69 18.49
N GLN A 59 6.40 7.38 18.42
CA GLN A 59 6.68 8.35 17.37
C GLN A 59 7.23 7.64 16.14
N TYR A 60 6.59 7.82 14.99
CA TYR A 60 7.04 7.33 13.69
C TYR A 60 7.54 8.47 12.80
N ARG A 61 8.45 8.09 11.89
CA ARG A 61 8.94 8.96 10.82
C ARG A 61 9.23 8.14 9.57
N ALA A 62 8.68 8.57 8.44
CA ALA A 62 8.95 8.03 7.13
C ALA A 62 9.59 9.11 6.25
N LEU A 63 10.88 8.97 5.95
CA LEU A 63 11.56 9.76 4.93
C LEU A 63 11.59 8.96 3.64
N ARG A 64 11.25 9.61 2.53
CA ARG A 64 11.34 9.07 1.18
C ARG A 64 11.95 10.09 0.23
N ASP A 65 12.89 9.64 -0.59
CA ASP A 65 13.53 10.41 -1.66
C ASP A 65 13.69 9.50 -2.89
N ASN A 66 12.68 9.50 -3.74
CA ASN A 66 12.67 8.85 -5.06
C ASN A 66 13.17 7.39 -5.05
N GLY A 67 12.68 6.61 -4.09
CA GLY A 67 13.01 5.19 -3.92
C GLY A 67 14.00 4.91 -2.77
N ALA A 68 14.83 5.89 -2.40
CA ALA A 68 15.53 5.85 -1.12
C ALA A 68 14.54 6.11 0.02
N TYR A 69 14.65 5.36 1.11
CA TYR A 69 13.80 5.55 2.27
C TYR A 69 14.57 5.36 3.57
N VAL A 70 14.15 6.11 4.60
CA VAL A 70 14.56 5.92 5.99
C VAL A 70 13.32 6.01 6.86
N TYR A 71 12.95 4.88 7.41
CA TYR A 71 11.83 4.68 8.30
C TYR A 71 12.34 4.52 9.71
N SER A 72 11.63 5.09 10.66
CA SER A 72 12.01 4.94 12.06
C SER A 72 10.82 5.00 12.98
N ARG A 73 10.99 4.39 14.16
CA ARG A 73 10.13 4.60 15.31
C ARG A 73 10.95 4.87 16.56
N THR A 74 10.38 5.63 17.47
CA THR A 74 10.98 5.93 18.77
C THR A 74 9.94 5.75 19.86
N PHE A 75 10.31 5.06 20.94
CA PHE A 75 9.44 4.83 22.10
C PHE A 75 10.29 4.53 23.34
N THR A 76 9.66 4.59 24.52
CA THR A 76 10.25 4.10 25.77
C THR A 76 9.69 2.72 26.05
N ASP A 77 10.56 1.74 26.31
CA ASP A 77 10.12 0.39 26.60
C ASP A 77 9.68 0.21 28.07
N SER A 78 9.25 -0.99 28.43
CA SER A 78 8.76 -1.29 29.78
C SER A 78 9.83 -1.18 30.88
N THR A 79 11.12 -1.11 30.52
CA THR A 79 12.23 -0.94 31.45
C THR A 79 12.63 0.53 31.62
N GLY A 80 12.01 1.44 30.87
CA GLY A 80 12.30 2.88 30.89
C GLY A 80 13.40 3.29 29.91
N GLN A 81 13.92 2.37 29.10
CA GLN A 81 14.96 2.67 28.12
C GLN A 81 14.36 3.28 26.85
N ARG A 82 15.07 4.25 26.26
CA ARG A 82 14.68 4.85 24.98
C ARG A 82 15.11 3.94 23.84
N ILE A 83 14.15 3.42 23.10
CA ILE A 83 14.36 2.61 21.90
C ILE A 83 14.20 3.49 20.67
N HIS A 84 15.17 3.40 19.76
CA HIS A 84 15.07 4.00 18.43
C HIS A 84 15.46 2.98 17.37
N ASP A 85 14.47 2.62 16.55
CA ASP A 85 14.59 1.68 15.44
C ASP A 85 14.65 2.44 14.13
N VAL A 86 15.57 2.04 13.24
CA VAL A 86 15.74 2.62 11.90
C VAL A 86 15.77 1.50 10.87
N LEU A 87 14.89 1.58 9.88
CA LEU A 87 14.82 0.71 8.72
C LEU A 87 15.08 1.54 7.46
N SER A 88 15.98 1.10 6.60
CA SER A 88 16.32 1.78 5.33
C SER A 88 16.59 0.77 4.24
N ASN A 89 16.83 1.24 3.00
CA ASN A 89 17.30 0.35 1.92
C ASN A 89 18.58 -0.44 2.28
N SER A 90 19.37 0.04 3.26
CA SER A 90 20.61 -0.62 3.70
C SER A 90 20.41 -1.60 4.87
N GLY A 91 19.17 -1.78 5.36
CA GLY A 91 18.84 -2.70 6.45
C GLY A 91 18.31 -2.01 7.70
N PHE A 92 18.27 -2.79 8.79
CA PHE A 92 17.67 -2.42 10.06
C PHE A 92 18.73 -2.21 11.16
N LYS A 93 18.52 -1.21 12.01
CA LYS A 93 19.30 -0.95 13.22
C LYS A 93 18.42 -0.56 14.39
N ARG A 94 18.84 -0.94 15.60
CA ARG A 94 18.26 -0.48 16.87
C ARG A 94 19.32 0.19 17.71
N THR A 95 18.95 1.30 18.34
CA THR A 95 19.70 1.89 19.46
C THR A 95 18.86 1.83 20.74
N VAL A 96 19.55 1.65 21.86
CA VAL A 96 18.99 1.68 23.22
C VAL A 96 19.77 2.75 23.97
N ASP A 97 19.08 3.81 24.41
CA ASP A 97 19.69 5.00 25.01
C ASP A 97 20.85 5.55 24.13
N ASP A 98 20.59 5.64 22.83
CA ASP A 98 21.49 6.12 21.78
C ASP A 98 22.76 5.27 21.54
N VAL A 99 22.83 4.07 22.14
CA VAL A 99 23.89 3.08 21.87
C VAL A 99 23.37 2.00 20.93
N GLU A 100 24.09 1.70 19.84
CA GLU A 100 23.71 0.64 18.90
C GLU A 100 23.68 -0.72 19.61
N ALA A 101 22.53 -1.39 19.54
CA ALA A 101 22.32 -2.69 20.17
C ALA A 101 22.58 -3.82 19.17
N LYS A 102 23.39 -4.80 19.57
CA LYS A 102 23.58 -6.02 18.79
C LYS A 102 22.35 -6.92 18.94
N LEU A 103 21.66 -7.17 17.85
CA LEU A 103 20.46 -8.01 17.82
C LEU A 103 20.75 -9.37 17.18
N PRO A 104 20.13 -10.46 17.67
CA PRO A 104 19.92 -11.67 16.88
C PRO A 104 19.16 -11.34 15.59
N GLU A 105 19.46 -12.06 14.52
CA GLU A 105 18.85 -11.85 13.19
C GLU A 105 17.32 -11.90 13.23
N GLU A 106 16.75 -12.89 13.92
CA GLU A 106 15.30 -13.03 14.13
C GLU A 106 14.67 -11.76 14.73
N LYS A 107 15.31 -11.15 15.74
CA LYS A 107 14.81 -9.91 16.36
C LYS A 107 14.94 -8.72 15.41
N ALA A 108 16.05 -8.62 14.68
CA ALA A 108 16.22 -7.57 13.69
C ALA A 108 15.14 -7.66 12.60
N GLN A 109 14.82 -8.86 12.14
CA GLN A 109 13.76 -9.10 11.17
C GLN A 109 12.37 -8.75 11.72
N ALA A 110 12.03 -9.24 12.91
CA ALA A 110 10.73 -8.94 13.54
C ALA A 110 10.53 -7.43 13.78
N TYR A 111 11.57 -6.72 14.22
CA TYR A 111 11.48 -5.27 14.43
C TYR A 111 11.43 -4.50 13.11
N SER A 112 12.18 -4.92 12.10
CA SER A 112 12.11 -4.41 10.74
C SER A 112 10.67 -4.51 10.18
N ASN A 113 10.09 -5.70 10.23
CA ASN A 113 8.71 -5.94 9.78
C ASN A 113 7.71 -5.05 10.51
N SER A 114 7.87 -4.92 11.84
CA SER A 114 7.00 -4.08 12.66
C SER A 114 7.06 -2.60 12.29
N VAL A 115 8.25 -2.06 11.99
CA VAL A 115 8.40 -0.68 11.50
C VAL A 115 7.78 -0.53 10.11
N ASN A 116 8.10 -1.45 9.21
CA ASN A 116 7.61 -1.43 7.83
C ASN A 116 6.07 -1.48 7.78
N ALA A 117 5.45 -2.40 8.52
CA ALA A 117 4.00 -2.60 8.50
C ALA A 117 3.24 -1.34 8.94
N VAL A 118 3.65 -0.67 10.01
CA VAL A 118 2.96 0.55 10.48
C VAL A 118 3.07 1.67 9.46
N ILE A 119 4.24 1.87 8.86
CA ILE A 119 4.43 2.89 7.82
C ILE A 119 3.68 2.52 6.55
N TYR A 120 3.66 1.24 6.18
CA TYR A 120 2.88 0.74 5.05
C TYR A 120 1.42 1.13 5.18
N PHE A 121 0.79 0.79 6.31
CA PHE A 121 -0.61 1.13 6.57
C PHE A 121 -0.86 2.63 6.68
N ALA A 122 0.04 3.39 7.31
CA ALA A 122 -0.13 4.83 7.49
C ALA A 122 -0.07 5.61 6.16
N LEU A 123 0.59 5.07 5.14
CA LEU A 123 0.77 5.74 3.85
C LEU A 123 -0.05 5.10 2.71
N LEU A 124 -0.96 4.15 3.01
CA LEU A 124 -1.86 3.63 1.99
C LEU A 124 -2.67 4.77 1.33
N PRO A 125 -2.93 4.69 0.01
CA PRO A 125 -2.65 3.58 -0.91
C PRO A 125 -1.29 3.66 -1.63
N TYR A 126 -0.34 4.47 -1.18
CA TYR A 126 0.92 4.75 -1.88
C TYR A 126 1.65 3.50 -2.42
N PHE A 127 1.79 2.48 -1.58
CA PHE A 127 2.54 1.27 -1.91
C PHE A 127 1.80 0.30 -2.84
N LEU A 128 0.55 0.57 -3.20
CA LEU A 128 -0.23 -0.33 -4.06
C LEU A 128 0.28 -0.34 -5.50
N ASN A 129 1.27 0.48 -5.87
CA ASN A 129 1.97 0.40 -7.15
C ASN A 129 3.40 -0.13 -7.07
N ASP A 130 3.82 -0.64 -5.92
CA ASP A 130 5.11 -1.31 -5.81
C ASP A 130 5.17 -2.53 -6.75
N ALA A 131 6.36 -2.83 -7.27
CA ALA A 131 6.55 -3.83 -8.31
C ALA A 131 6.07 -5.24 -7.94
N ALA A 132 6.11 -5.60 -6.65
CA ALA A 132 5.67 -6.89 -6.16
C ALA A 132 4.14 -7.01 -6.05
N VAL A 133 3.39 -5.90 -6.14
CA VAL A 133 1.94 -5.87 -5.96
C VAL A 133 1.23 -6.44 -7.18
N GLN A 134 0.48 -7.52 -6.97
CA GLN A 134 -0.40 -8.12 -7.95
C GLN A 134 -1.85 -7.74 -7.63
N LYS A 135 -2.60 -7.29 -8.63
CA LYS A 135 -3.95 -6.75 -8.46
C LYS A 135 -4.97 -7.54 -9.25
N SER A 136 -6.11 -7.82 -8.63
CA SER A 136 -7.27 -8.47 -9.26
C SER A 136 -8.53 -7.69 -8.95
N TYR A 137 -9.30 -7.34 -9.98
CA TYR A 137 -10.57 -6.67 -9.80
C TYR A 137 -11.66 -7.68 -9.41
N LEU A 138 -12.40 -7.40 -8.33
CA LEU A 138 -13.44 -8.28 -7.81
C LEU A 138 -14.87 -7.79 -8.08
N GLY A 139 -15.01 -6.67 -8.82
CA GLY A 139 -16.30 -6.09 -9.15
C GLY A 139 -16.71 -4.94 -8.24
N GLU A 140 -17.95 -4.50 -8.41
CA GLU A 140 -18.55 -3.40 -7.67
C GLU A 140 -19.45 -3.90 -6.56
N VAL A 141 -19.51 -3.14 -5.46
CA VAL A 141 -20.38 -3.42 -4.31
C VAL A 141 -20.94 -2.12 -3.75
N GLN A 142 -21.98 -2.23 -2.91
CA GLN A 142 -22.41 -1.12 -2.06
C GLN A 142 -22.05 -1.42 -0.61
N VAL A 143 -21.54 -0.40 0.08
CA VAL A 143 -21.28 -0.43 1.52
C VAL A 143 -21.89 0.82 2.11
N LYS A 144 -22.80 0.67 3.07
CA LYS A 144 -23.61 1.74 3.68
C LYS A 144 -24.35 2.62 2.65
N GLY A 145 -24.81 2.01 1.56
CA GLY A 145 -25.52 2.69 0.47
C GLY A 145 -24.62 3.44 -0.53
N GLU A 146 -23.30 3.46 -0.33
CA GLU A 146 -22.35 4.13 -1.22
C GLU A 146 -21.66 3.15 -2.17
N PRO A 147 -21.30 3.55 -3.40
CA PRO A 147 -20.74 2.68 -4.42
C PRO A 147 -19.22 2.51 -4.30
N TYR A 148 -18.74 1.26 -4.35
CA TYR A 148 -17.30 0.93 -4.28
C TYR A 148 -16.85 -0.06 -5.36
N HIS A 149 -15.63 0.15 -5.85
CA HIS A 149 -14.82 -0.85 -6.53
C HIS A 149 -14.09 -1.72 -5.50
N LYS A 150 -14.14 -3.04 -5.68
CA LYS A 150 -13.41 -3.99 -4.84
C LYS A 150 -12.18 -4.52 -5.58
N VAL A 151 -11.00 -4.36 -5.00
CA VAL A 151 -9.73 -4.82 -5.57
C VAL A 151 -9.03 -5.74 -4.58
N LYS A 152 -8.68 -6.94 -5.04
CA LYS A 152 -7.79 -7.85 -4.33
C LYS A 152 -6.35 -7.53 -4.65
N VAL A 153 -5.51 -7.55 -3.63
CA VAL A 153 -4.06 -7.41 -3.73
C VAL A 153 -3.39 -8.61 -3.08
N THR A 154 -2.41 -9.16 -3.78
CA THR A 154 -1.45 -10.15 -3.29
C THR A 154 -0.05 -9.69 -3.66
N PHE A 155 0.97 -10.34 -3.12
CA PHE A 155 2.36 -9.99 -3.44
C PHE A 155 3.08 -11.15 -4.09
N ALA A 156 3.95 -10.85 -5.06
CA ALA A 156 4.89 -11.83 -5.58
C ALA A 156 5.85 -12.27 -4.45
N GLN A 157 6.30 -13.53 -4.48
CA GLN A 157 7.28 -14.03 -3.53
C GLN A 157 8.57 -13.20 -3.55
N GLU A 158 9.01 -12.79 -4.74
CA GLU A 158 10.09 -11.83 -4.90
C GLU A 158 9.60 -10.41 -4.60
N GLY A 159 10.21 -9.76 -3.61
CA GLY A 159 9.87 -8.38 -3.21
C GLY A 159 8.61 -8.24 -2.35
N GLY A 160 7.82 -9.30 -2.14
CA GLY A 160 6.64 -9.28 -1.26
C GLY A 160 6.93 -9.40 0.23
N GLY A 161 8.18 -9.70 0.61
CA GLY A 161 8.57 -9.90 2.01
C GLY A 161 7.92 -11.14 2.65
N GLU A 162 7.90 -11.21 3.98
CA GLU A 162 7.31 -12.34 4.72
C GLU A 162 5.78 -12.42 4.58
N GLY A 163 5.13 -11.28 4.29
CA GLY A 163 3.69 -11.18 4.05
C GLY A 163 3.25 -11.56 2.63
N PHE A 164 4.08 -12.22 1.83
CA PHE A 164 3.69 -12.58 0.45
C PHE A 164 2.47 -13.52 0.38
N GLN A 165 2.20 -14.23 1.47
CA GLN A 165 1.03 -15.10 1.61
C GLN A 165 -0.23 -14.33 2.01
N ASP A 166 -0.06 -13.12 2.53
CA ASP A 166 -1.17 -12.31 3.03
C ASP A 166 -1.99 -11.78 1.84
N GLN A 167 -3.30 -11.80 2.01
CA GLN A 167 -4.26 -11.29 1.04
C GLN A 167 -4.90 -10.03 1.56
N TYR A 168 -5.06 -9.06 0.66
CA TYR A 168 -5.66 -7.78 0.97
C TYR A 168 -6.83 -7.53 0.04
N ILE A 169 -7.89 -6.95 0.58
CA ILE A 169 -9.02 -6.45 -0.19
C ILE A 169 -9.17 -4.97 0.15
N TYR A 170 -9.28 -4.14 -0.88
CA TYR A 170 -9.48 -2.70 -0.74
C TYR A 170 -10.79 -2.31 -1.42
N TRP A 171 -11.55 -1.43 -0.77
CA TRP A 171 -12.77 -0.84 -1.32
C TRP A 171 -12.50 0.63 -1.63
N PHE A 172 -12.53 0.96 -2.91
CA PHE A 172 -12.30 2.31 -3.41
C PHE A 172 -13.63 2.92 -3.84
N HIS A 173 -13.97 4.08 -3.30
CA HIS A 173 -15.20 4.77 -3.63
C HIS A 173 -15.25 5.10 -5.13
N LYS A 174 -16.36 4.80 -5.79
CA LYS A 174 -16.46 4.97 -7.25
C LYS A 174 -16.30 6.43 -7.69
N ASP A 175 -16.97 7.35 -6.99
CA ASP A 175 -16.96 8.76 -7.39
C ASP A 175 -15.81 9.57 -6.78
N ARG A 176 -15.49 9.35 -5.49
CA ARG A 176 -14.44 10.08 -4.77
C ARG A 176 -13.04 9.48 -4.94
N HIS A 177 -12.96 8.24 -5.43
CA HIS A 177 -11.72 7.47 -5.56
C HIS A 177 -10.96 7.27 -4.24
N THR A 178 -11.59 7.48 -3.09
CA THR A 178 -10.95 7.30 -1.78
C THR A 178 -11.01 5.83 -1.32
N MET A 179 -10.05 5.40 -0.51
CA MET A 179 -9.93 4.02 -0.01
C MET A 179 -10.56 3.96 1.38
N ASP A 180 -11.86 3.73 1.44
CA ASP A 180 -12.63 3.91 2.68
C ASP A 180 -12.68 2.63 3.54
N TYR A 181 -12.37 1.48 2.94
CA TYR A 181 -12.29 0.20 3.66
C TYR A 181 -11.14 -0.66 3.16
N LEU A 182 -10.61 -1.48 4.06
CA LEU A 182 -9.67 -2.55 3.72
C LEU A 182 -9.89 -3.79 4.60
N ALA A 183 -9.55 -4.96 4.08
CA ALA A 183 -9.51 -6.20 4.82
C ALA A 183 -8.21 -6.93 4.52
N TYR A 184 -7.69 -7.65 5.50
CA TYR A 184 -6.50 -8.48 5.31
C TYR A 184 -6.52 -9.68 6.25
N ASP A 185 -5.92 -10.77 5.80
CA ASP A 185 -5.53 -11.88 6.66
C ASP A 185 -4.10 -11.68 7.18
N PHE A 186 -3.78 -12.34 8.29
CA PHE A 186 -2.44 -12.39 8.85
C PHE A 186 -2.25 -13.75 9.52
N GLN A 187 -1.02 -14.24 9.57
CA GLN A 187 -0.69 -15.54 10.16
C GLN A 187 -0.10 -15.43 11.59
N GLU A 188 0.27 -14.23 12.01
CA GLU A 188 0.88 -13.99 13.33
C GLU A 188 -0.06 -14.34 14.50
N ASN A 189 0.50 -14.84 15.61
CA ASN A 189 -0.22 -15.10 16.88
C ASN A 189 -1.47 -16.01 16.75
N GLY A 190 -1.41 -17.04 15.89
CA GLY A 190 -2.54 -17.95 15.64
C GLY A 190 -3.44 -17.50 14.49
N GLY A 191 -3.07 -16.41 13.83
CA GLY A 191 -3.67 -15.91 12.61
C GLY A 191 -5.06 -15.28 12.78
N GLY A 192 -5.65 -14.93 11.65
CA GLY A 192 -7.00 -14.42 11.54
C GLY A 192 -7.09 -13.32 10.50
N SER A 193 -8.13 -12.51 10.58
CA SER A 193 -8.32 -11.40 9.65
C SER A 193 -8.85 -10.15 10.36
N ARG A 194 -8.67 -9.01 9.69
CA ARG A 194 -9.20 -7.72 10.12
C ARG A 194 -9.92 -7.05 8.98
N PHE A 195 -10.95 -6.30 9.34
CA PHE A 195 -11.61 -5.32 8.47
C PHE A 195 -11.46 -3.95 9.09
N ARG A 196 -11.07 -2.96 8.29
CA ARG A 196 -10.95 -1.59 8.74
C ARG A 196 -11.92 -0.71 7.96
N GLU A 197 -12.61 0.13 8.70
CA GLU A 197 -13.44 1.22 8.21
C GLU A 197 -12.74 2.53 8.57
N VAL A 198 -12.61 3.45 7.62
CA VAL A 198 -12.12 4.80 7.90
C VAL A 198 -13.06 5.50 8.88
N SER A 199 -12.54 5.89 10.04
CA SER A 199 -13.30 6.57 11.10
C SER A 199 -13.12 8.08 11.07
N ASN A 200 -11.95 8.55 10.62
CA ASN A 200 -11.62 9.96 10.50
C ASN A 200 -10.58 10.16 9.38
N VAL A 201 -10.55 11.38 8.84
CA VAL A 201 -9.65 11.77 7.76
C VAL A 201 -9.00 13.10 8.13
N GLN A 202 -7.71 13.21 7.88
CA GLN A 202 -6.98 14.47 7.97
C GLN A 202 -6.13 14.68 6.72
N GLU A 203 -6.14 15.90 6.18
CA GLU A 203 -5.34 16.27 5.03
C GLU A 203 -4.19 17.18 5.46
N VAL A 204 -2.95 16.70 5.28
CA VAL A 204 -1.73 17.42 5.71
C VAL A 204 -0.74 17.42 4.56
N GLY A 205 -0.23 18.60 4.17
CA GLY A 205 0.63 18.73 2.97
C GLY A 205 -0.08 18.37 1.66
N GLY A 206 -1.42 18.31 1.67
CA GLY A 206 -2.24 17.78 0.58
C GLY A 206 -2.00 16.30 0.31
N ILE A 207 -1.78 15.53 1.39
CA ILE A 207 -1.80 14.08 1.46
C ILE A 207 -2.93 13.69 2.41
N ARG A 208 -3.69 12.67 2.04
CA ARG A 208 -4.84 12.16 2.83
C ARG A 208 -4.37 11.08 3.80
N PHE A 209 -4.48 11.34 5.10
CA PHE A 209 -4.24 10.36 6.15
C PHE A 209 -5.57 9.93 6.77
N GLN A 210 -5.61 8.69 7.24
CA GLN A 210 -6.84 8.02 7.63
C GLN A 210 -6.67 7.30 8.96
N ASP A 211 -7.62 7.54 9.85
CA ASP A 211 -7.80 6.76 11.07
C ASP A 211 -8.81 5.64 10.80
N TYR A 212 -8.75 4.57 11.59
CA TYR A 212 -9.56 3.39 11.35
C TYR A 212 -10.22 2.84 12.62
N HIS A 213 -11.49 2.46 12.48
CA HIS A 213 -12.08 1.42 13.30
C HIS A 213 -11.64 0.05 12.78
N ASN A 214 -11.17 -0.81 13.68
CA ASN A 214 -10.70 -2.16 13.35
C ASN A 214 -11.70 -3.19 13.88
N TYR A 215 -12.12 -4.08 12.99
CA TYR A 215 -13.12 -5.10 13.26
C TYR A 215 -12.58 -6.50 12.98
N LYS A 216 -13.21 -7.51 13.58
CA LYS A 216 -13.00 -8.93 13.25
C LYS A 216 -14.34 -9.62 13.04
N ALA A 217 -14.34 -10.68 12.23
CA ALA A 217 -15.40 -11.67 12.22
C ALA A 217 -15.25 -12.63 13.42
N ALA A 218 -16.35 -13.28 13.81
CA ALA A 218 -16.33 -14.31 14.85
C ALA A 218 -15.56 -15.57 14.41
N ASP A 219 -15.65 -15.91 13.12
CA ASP A 219 -14.88 -16.99 12.51
C ASP A 219 -13.50 -16.46 12.10
N LYS A 220 -12.43 -17.15 12.55
CA LYS A 220 -11.05 -16.80 12.24
C LYS A 220 -10.70 -17.03 10.77
N ASP A 221 -11.39 -17.97 10.12
CA ASP A 221 -11.17 -18.36 8.73
C ASP A 221 -12.21 -17.69 7.79
N PHE A 222 -12.87 -16.63 8.27
CA PHE A 222 -13.87 -15.90 7.51
C PHE A 222 -13.27 -15.34 6.20
N PRO A 223 -13.88 -15.59 5.03
CA PRO A 223 -13.34 -15.13 3.75
C PRO A 223 -13.34 -13.61 3.65
N ILE A 224 -12.15 -13.01 3.52
CA ILE A 224 -11.96 -11.58 3.69
C ILE A 224 -12.69 -10.74 2.62
N GLU A 225 -12.97 -11.33 1.45
CA GLU A 225 -13.74 -10.70 0.38
C GLU A 225 -15.22 -10.47 0.71
N ASN A 226 -15.73 -11.09 1.79
CA ASN A 226 -17.11 -10.98 2.24
C ASN A 226 -17.28 -10.06 3.47
N TYR A 227 -16.21 -9.37 3.89
CA TYR A 227 -16.27 -8.49 5.07
C TYR A 227 -17.25 -7.33 4.89
N ASP A 228 -17.38 -6.80 3.67
CA ASP A 228 -18.39 -5.81 3.31
C ASP A 228 -19.81 -6.27 3.69
N ARG A 229 -20.19 -7.49 3.30
CA ARG A 229 -21.51 -8.07 3.62
C ARG A 229 -21.69 -8.31 5.12
N ALA A 230 -20.66 -8.78 5.80
CA ALA A 230 -20.73 -9.02 7.24
C ALA A 230 -20.83 -7.70 8.04
N PHE A 231 -20.15 -6.66 7.56
CA PHE A 231 -20.20 -5.31 8.13
C PHE A 231 -21.61 -4.72 8.00
N GLU A 232 -22.21 -4.75 6.81
CA GLU A 232 -23.59 -4.30 6.56
C GLU A 232 -24.61 -5.06 7.43
N ALA A 233 -24.36 -6.34 7.69
CA ALA A 233 -25.23 -7.16 8.53
C ALA A 233 -25.03 -6.96 10.04
N GLY A 234 -24.13 -6.05 10.47
CA GLY A 234 -23.81 -5.83 11.88
C GLY A 234 -23.17 -7.03 12.58
N LYS A 235 -22.50 -7.91 11.82
CA LYS A 235 -21.93 -9.18 12.32
C LYS A 235 -20.46 -9.07 12.72
N LEU A 236 -19.87 -7.89 12.65
CA LEU A 236 -18.48 -7.66 12.99
C LEU A 236 -18.33 -7.06 14.39
N GLU A 237 -17.34 -7.52 15.14
CA GLU A 237 -16.98 -6.98 16.44
C GLU A 237 -15.89 -5.92 16.27
N LYS A 238 -16.11 -4.69 16.75
CA LYS A 238 -15.05 -3.67 16.83
C LYS A 238 -14.08 -4.04 17.93
N VAL A 239 -12.80 -4.21 17.59
CA VAL A 239 -11.76 -4.69 18.52
C VAL A 239 -10.73 -3.65 18.89
N SER A 240 -10.51 -2.65 18.04
CA SER A 240 -9.56 -1.58 18.32
C SER A 240 -9.81 -0.36 17.43
N GLU A 241 -9.09 0.71 17.73
CA GLU A 241 -8.96 1.89 16.88
C GLU A 241 -7.50 2.09 16.50
N ILE A 242 -7.27 2.74 15.36
CA ILE A 242 -5.96 3.11 14.84
C ILE A 242 -6.06 4.58 14.48
N ASN A 243 -5.48 5.43 15.31
CA ASN A 243 -5.53 6.89 15.15
C ASN A 243 -4.10 7.40 14.95
N LEU A 244 -3.89 8.20 13.90
CA LEU A 244 -2.63 8.86 13.62
C LEU A 244 -2.67 10.27 14.22
N ASP A 245 -1.93 10.46 15.30
CA ASP A 245 -1.87 11.74 15.99
C ASP A 245 -0.67 12.56 15.50
N GLU A 246 -0.74 13.89 15.62
CA GLU A 246 0.37 14.81 15.33
C GLU A 246 1.00 14.59 13.94
N VAL A 247 0.17 14.32 12.92
CA VAL A 247 0.66 14.11 11.55
C VAL A 247 1.27 15.40 11.01
N GLN A 248 2.51 15.31 10.50
CA GLN A 248 3.20 16.40 9.84
C GLN A 248 3.83 15.89 8.55
N VAL A 249 3.84 16.75 7.54
CA VAL A 249 4.45 16.48 6.23
C VAL A 249 5.38 17.64 5.91
N ARG A 250 6.61 17.30 5.52
CA ARG A 250 7.59 18.25 4.98
C ARG A 250 8.12 17.73 3.66
N GLU A 251 8.11 18.56 2.64
CA GLU A 251 8.74 18.23 1.35
C GLU A 251 10.27 18.22 1.50
N LEU A 252 10.94 17.31 0.78
CA LEU A 252 12.40 17.35 0.67
C LEU A 252 12.78 18.20 -0.53
N GLU A 253 13.61 19.23 -0.31
CA GLU A 253 14.16 20.08 -1.37
C GLU A 253 15.06 19.31 -2.33
#